data_AF-A0A9P5MXI3-F1
#
_entry.id   AF-A0A9P5MXI3-F1
#
_cell.length_a   1.000
_cell.length_b   1.000
_cell.length_c   1.000
_cell.angle_alpha   90.00
_cell.angle_beta   90.00
_cell.angle_gamma   90.00
#
_symmetry.space_group_name_H-M   'P 1'
#
loop_
_entity.id
_entity.type
_entity.pdbx_description
1 polymer ?
#
loop_
_entity_poly.entity_id
_entity_poly.type
_entity_poly.pdbx_seq_one_letter_code
_entity_poly.pdbx_strand_id
1 'polypeptide(L)'
;MPAITQDYEVLLVFTNDSHDCATVQLLRDYGRNTGAIVLLQPTEAVTLVLEAGSTYKYVIKTQSKLVSVSVRTWRDVECTVSQLFSSTATMSQPDAISPVSGITVDRIWRDYRFNLWTEA
;
A
#
# COMPACT_ATOMS: atom_id res chain seq x y z
N MET A 1 21.07 19.09 25.59
CA MET A 1 21.55 18.24 24.48
C MET A 1 20.73 18.56 23.25
N PRO A 2 21.34 18.90 22.09
CA PRO A 2 20.60 18.95 20.85
C PRO A 2 20.33 17.51 20.40
N ALA A 3 19.06 17.15 20.25
CA ALA A 3 18.65 15.85 19.73
C ALA A 3 18.92 15.85 18.23
N ILE A 4 19.87 15.02 17.80
CA ILE A 4 20.13 14.78 16.38
C ILE A 4 18.95 13.93 15.89
N THR A 5 17.91 14.57 15.38
CA THR A 5 16.90 13.92 14.54
C THR A 5 17.58 13.60 13.22
N GLN A 6 18.32 12.50 13.16
CA GLN A 6 18.74 11.94 11.88
C GLN A 6 17.49 11.42 11.20
N ASP A 7 17.08 12.09 10.13
CA ASP A 7 16.09 11.58 9.19
C ASP A 7 16.66 10.27 8.61
N TYR A 8 16.13 9.14 9.09
CA TYR A 8 16.54 7.82 8.64
C TYR A 8 15.59 7.37 7.54
N GLU A 9 16.12 6.93 6.40
CA GLU A 9 15.31 6.41 5.31
C GLU A 9 15.07 4.90 5.49
N VAL A 10 13.86 4.45 5.17
CA VAL A 10 13.44 3.04 5.24
C VAL A 10 12.83 2.61 3.92
N LEU A 11 13.03 1.35 3.58
CA LEU A 11 12.57 0.76 2.34
C LEU A 11 11.27 0.01 2.57
N LEU A 12 10.26 0.31 1.77
CA LEU A 12 9.01 -0.43 1.71
C LEU A 12 8.91 -1.12 0.36
N VAL A 13 8.99 -2.43 0.36
CA VAL A 13 8.85 -3.24 -0.85
C VAL A 13 7.42 -3.76 -0.93
N PHE A 14 6.71 -3.40 -1.99
CA PHE A 14 5.43 -4.00 -2.35
C PHE A 14 5.64 -4.98 -3.49
N THR A 15 5.35 -6.25 -3.24
CA THR A 15 5.48 -7.31 -4.24
C THR A 15 4.09 -7.73 -4.72
N ASN A 16 3.85 -7.63 -6.02
CA ASN A 16 2.63 -8.13 -6.64
C ASN A 16 2.74 -9.64 -6.88
N ASP A 17 2.37 -10.41 -5.86
CA ASP A 17 2.24 -11.87 -5.94
C ASP A 17 0.91 -12.32 -6.58
N SER A 18 0.02 -11.38 -6.94
CA SER A 18 -1.25 -11.70 -7.59
C SER A 18 -1.07 -11.96 -9.09
N HIS A 19 -1.95 -12.78 -9.67
CA HIS A 19 -2.02 -12.98 -11.12
C HIS A 19 -2.53 -11.75 -11.88
N ASP A 20 -3.14 -10.80 -11.17
CA ASP A 20 -3.68 -9.55 -11.73
C ASP A 20 -2.70 -8.39 -11.56
N CYS A 21 -2.74 -7.44 -12.50
CA CYS A 21 -2.02 -6.18 -12.37
C CYS A 21 -2.52 -5.37 -11.16
N ALA A 22 -1.57 -4.79 -10.41
CA ALA A 22 -1.86 -3.95 -9.27
C ALA A 22 -1.26 -2.56 -9.49
N THR A 23 -1.99 -1.50 -9.16
CA THR A 23 -1.46 -0.14 -9.18
C THR A 23 -1.31 0.36 -7.76
N VAL A 24 -0.12 0.83 -7.40
CA VAL A 24 0.17 1.49 -6.13
C VAL A 24 0.14 3.00 -6.36
N GLN A 25 -0.66 3.71 -5.58
CA GLN A 25 -0.79 5.16 -5.65
C GLN A 25 -0.73 5.78 -4.26
N LEU A 26 -0.11 6.97 -4.13
CA LEU A 26 -0.14 7.70 -2.86
C LEU A 26 -1.54 8.29 -2.60
N LEU A 27 -2.14 8.00 -1.44
CA LEU A 27 -3.49 8.46 -1.09
C LEU A 27 -3.57 9.99 -0.99
N ARG A 28 -2.48 10.68 -0.61
CA ARG A 28 -2.44 12.16 -0.55
C ARG A 28 -2.76 12.79 -1.91
N ASP A 29 -2.50 12.08 -2.98
CA ASP A 29 -2.71 12.48 -4.37
C ASP A 29 -3.99 11.89 -4.99
N TYR A 30 -4.73 11.08 -4.25
CA TYR A 30 -5.90 10.38 -4.77
C TYR A 30 -7.02 11.37 -5.14
N GLY A 31 -7.17 11.64 -6.45
CA GLY A 31 -8.28 12.40 -7.04
C GLY A 31 -8.04 13.88 -7.33
N ARG A 32 -6.91 14.50 -6.93
CA ARG A 32 -6.69 15.94 -7.15
C ARG A 32 -5.37 16.35 -7.79
N ASN A 33 -4.37 15.46 -7.81
CA ASN A 33 -3.16 15.56 -8.63
C ASN A 33 -2.71 14.13 -8.91
N THR A 34 -2.42 13.77 -10.16
CA THR A 34 -1.91 12.42 -10.51
C THR A 34 -0.45 12.26 -10.06
N GLY A 35 -0.21 12.31 -8.75
CA GLY A 35 1.09 12.03 -8.14
C GLY A 35 1.36 10.53 -8.21
N ALA A 36 2.44 10.16 -8.91
CA ALA A 36 3.10 8.86 -8.97
C ALA A 36 2.17 7.63 -8.77
N ILE A 37 1.52 7.22 -9.85
CA ILE A 37 0.89 5.89 -9.93
C ILE A 37 1.94 4.94 -10.48
N VAL A 38 2.27 3.89 -9.74
CA VAL A 38 3.14 2.82 -10.21
C VAL A 38 2.27 1.62 -10.55
N LEU A 39 2.32 1.19 -11.80
CA LEU A 39 1.71 -0.05 -12.26
C LEU A 39 2.70 -1.19 -12.01
N LEU A 40 2.31 -2.17 -11.21
CA LEU A 40 3.05 -3.41 -11.01
C LEU A 40 2.40 -4.52 -11.83
N GLN A 41 3.20 -5.14 -12.69
CA GLN A 41 2.85 -6.37 -13.37
C GLN A 41 2.80 -7.54 -12.39
N PRO A 42 2.20 -8.68 -12.77
CA PRO A 42 2.25 -9.90 -11.98
C PRO A 42 3.72 -10.30 -11.73
N THR A 43 4.05 -10.68 -10.49
CA THR A 43 5.42 -11.01 -10.03
C THR A 43 6.40 -9.83 -9.98
N GLU A 44 5.94 -8.60 -10.25
CA GLU A 44 6.77 -7.39 -10.11
C GLU A 44 6.76 -6.87 -8.67
N ALA A 45 7.86 -6.24 -8.23
CA ALA A 45 7.93 -5.58 -6.95
C ALA A 45 8.34 -4.11 -7.13
N VAL A 46 7.72 -3.21 -6.36
CA VAL A 46 8.12 -1.80 -6.26
C VAL A 46 8.74 -1.55 -4.91
N THR A 47 9.87 -0.86 -4.90
CA THR A 47 10.50 -0.37 -3.68
C THR A 47 10.23 1.12 -3.54
N LEU A 48 9.62 1.50 -2.43
CA LEU A 48 9.34 2.87 -2.04
C LEU A 48 10.33 3.26 -0.94
N VAL A 49 10.89 4.45 -1.04
CA VAL A 49 11.73 5.03 0.02
C VAL A 49 10.84 5.94 0.87
N LEU A 50 10.79 5.66 2.17
CA LEU A 50 10.01 6.40 3.14
C LEU A 50 10.94 6.97 4.21
N GLU A 51 10.50 8.03 4.87
CA GLU A 51 11.16 8.55 6.05
C GLU A 51 10.69 7.76 7.29
N ALA A 52 11.64 7.35 8.15
CA ALA A 52 11.37 6.55 9.34
C ALA A 52 10.45 7.27 10.32
N GLY A 53 9.40 6.59 10.77
CA GLY A 53 8.44 7.12 11.74
C GLY A 53 7.37 8.04 11.14
N SER A 54 7.56 8.49 9.89
CA SER A 54 6.56 9.22 9.11
C SER A 54 5.46 8.28 8.62
N THR A 55 4.24 8.81 8.49
CA THR A 55 3.06 8.04 8.08
C THR A 55 2.71 8.33 6.64
N TYR A 56 2.81 7.32 5.79
CA TYR A 56 2.48 7.38 4.37
C TYR A 56 1.22 6.58 4.11
N LYS A 57 0.31 7.09 3.28
CA LYS A 57 -0.92 6.40 2.94
C LYS A 57 -0.88 6.03 1.47
N TYR A 58 -1.12 4.77 1.16
CA TYR A 58 -1.14 4.24 -0.20
C TYR A 58 -2.49 3.61 -0.50
N VAL A 59 -2.87 3.67 -1.76
CA VAL A 59 -4.01 2.97 -2.33
C VAL A 59 -3.46 1.97 -3.32
N ILE A 60 -3.78 0.70 -3.09
CA ILE A 60 -3.42 -0.38 -3.98
C ILE A 60 -4.71 -0.80 -4.66
N LYS A 61 -4.77 -0.60 -5.98
CA LYS A 61 -5.91 -0.99 -6.81
C LYS A 61 -5.53 -2.23 -7.61
N THR A 62 -6.35 -3.26 -7.49
CA THR A 62 -6.35 -4.46 -8.33
C THR A 62 -7.57 -4.44 -9.25
N GLN A 63 -7.70 -5.44 -10.13
CA GLN A 63 -8.77 -5.51 -11.13
C GLN A 63 -10.18 -5.29 -10.56
N SER A 64 -10.46 -5.83 -9.36
CA SER A 64 -11.80 -5.81 -8.73
C SER A 64 -11.84 -5.26 -7.31
N LYS A 65 -10.68 -4.94 -6.71
CA LYS A 65 -10.56 -4.53 -5.31
C LYS A 65 -9.56 -3.40 -5.15
N LEU A 66 -9.91 -2.44 -4.31
CA LEU A 66 -9.00 -1.43 -3.80
C LEU A 66 -8.77 -1.66 -2.31
N VAL A 67 -7.54 -1.39 -1.89
CA VAL A 67 -7.16 -1.34 -0.48
C VAL A 67 -6.42 -0.04 -0.21
N SER A 68 -6.85 0.68 0.81
CA SER A 68 -6.12 1.79 1.41
C SER A 68 -5.29 1.24 2.57
N VAL A 69 -4.00 1.48 2.52
CA VAL A 69 -3.04 1.11 3.57
C VAL A 69 -2.37 2.36 4.10
N SER A 70 -2.22 2.44 5.42
CA SER A 70 -1.38 3.42 6.09
C SER A 70 -0.12 2.72 6.55
N VAL A 71 1.02 3.28 6.22
CA VAL A 71 2.34 2.72 6.50
C VAL A 71 3.07 3.68 7.41
N ARG A 72 3.51 3.17 8.56
CA ARG A 72 4.34 3.87 9.53
C ARG A 72 5.35 2.89 10.08
N THR A 73 6.54 2.90 9.52
CA THR A 73 7.63 1.99 9.88
C THR A 73 8.91 2.75 10.22
N TRP A 74 9.75 2.12 11.04
CA TRP A 74 11.09 2.58 11.44
C TRP A 74 12.18 1.64 10.91
N ARG A 75 11.80 0.64 10.12
CA ARG A 75 12.67 -0.39 9.55
C ARG A 75 12.18 -0.74 8.14
N ASP A 76 13.02 -1.43 7.38
CA ASP A 76 12.65 -1.94 6.07
C ASP A 76 11.53 -2.98 6.20
N VAL A 77 10.55 -2.92 5.30
CA VAL A 77 9.37 -3.79 5.30
C VAL A 77 9.11 -4.30 3.90
N GLU A 78 8.87 -5.60 3.79
CA GLU A 78 8.40 -6.23 2.58
C GLU A 78 6.97 -6.70 2.80
N CYS A 79 6.09 -6.42 1.84
CA CYS A 79 4.70 -6.83 1.89
C CYS A 79 4.22 -7.28 0.52
N THR A 80 3.51 -8.40 0.51
CA THR A 80 2.89 -8.90 -0.72
C THR A 80 1.46 -8.38 -0.84
N VAL A 81 1.04 -8.09 -2.07
CA VAL A 81 -0.32 -7.64 -2.37
C VAL A 81 -1.35 -8.67 -1.87
N SER A 82 -1.08 -9.96 -2.07
CA SER A 82 -1.90 -11.08 -1.57
C SER A 82 -2.13 -11.04 -0.05
N GLN A 83 -1.12 -10.69 0.75
CA GLN A 83 -1.25 -10.57 2.21
C GLN A 83 -2.14 -9.40 2.63
N LEU A 84 -2.08 -8.27 1.93
CA LEU A 84 -2.91 -7.10 2.23
C LEU A 84 -4.41 -7.38 2.01
N PHE A 85 -4.73 -8.21 1.02
CA PHE A 85 -6.10 -8.67 0.79
C PHE A 85 -6.51 -9.86 1.68
N SER A 86 -5.58 -10.76 2.02
CA SER A 86 -5.86 -11.99 2.79
C SER A 86 -5.95 -11.76 4.30
N SER A 87 -5.26 -10.77 4.87
CA SER A 87 -5.30 -10.42 6.30
C SER A 87 -6.70 -10.07 6.84
N THR A 88 -7.72 -10.04 5.99
CA THR A 88 -9.12 -9.78 6.39
C THR A 88 -10.00 -11.02 6.45
N ALA A 89 -9.58 -12.18 5.94
CA ALA A 89 -10.38 -13.41 6.03
C ALA A 89 -10.60 -13.88 7.49
N THR A 90 -9.81 -13.37 8.43
CA THR A 90 -9.89 -13.64 9.88
C THR A 90 -10.58 -12.53 10.69
N MET A 91 -11.09 -11.45 10.07
CA MET A 91 -11.53 -10.25 10.80
C MET A 91 -13.02 -10.24 11.17
N SER A 92 -13.33 -10.87 12.29
CA SER A 92 -14.54 -10.63 13.09
C SER A 92 -14.20 -9.79 14.33
N GLN A 93 -13.60 -8.60 14.22
CA GLN A 93 -13.50 -7.70 15.40
C GLN A 93 -13.18 -6.24 15.03
N PRO A 94 -13.86 -5.25 15.67
CA PRO A 94 -13.64 -3.84 15.42
C PRO A 94 -12.61 -3.28 16.40
N ASP A 95 -11.34 -3.64 16.23
CA ASP A 95 -10.26 -2.88 16.85
C ASP A 95 -9.00 -3.05 16.02
N ALA A 96 -8.31 -1.94 15.80
CA ALA A 96 -7.21 -1.76 14.87
C ALA A 96 -6.25 -2.97 14.85
N ILE A 97 -6.12 -3.58 13.67
CA ILE A 97 -5.23 -4.69 13.38
C ILE A 97 -3.81 -4.32 13.82
N SER A 98 -3.21 -5.15 14.67
CA SER A 98 -1.81 -5.06 15.04
C SER A 98 -0.95 -4.87 13.79
N PRO A 99 -0.11 -3.82 13.73
CA PRO A 99 0.62 -3.50 12.52
C PRO A 99 1.56 -4.66 12.19
N VAL A 100 1.35 -5.32 11.05
CA VAL A 100 2.38 -6.20 10.49
C VAL A 100 3.51 -5.27 10.06
N SER A 101 4.57 -5.25 10.85
CA SER A 101 5.77 -4.43 10.59
C SER A 101 5.50 -2.95 10.30
N GLY A 102 4.50 -2.34 10.94
CA GLY A 102 4.19 -0.91 10.76
C GLY A 102 3.20 -0.60 9.62
N ILE A 103 2.62 -1.60 8.96
CA ILE A 103 1.61 -1.40 7.92
C ILE A 103 0.22 -1.72 8.50
N THR A 104 -0.72 -0.79 8.32
CA THR A 104 -2.11 -0.94 8.72
C THR A 104 -3.03 -0.83 7.51
N VAL A 105 -3.96 -1.78 7.37
CA VAL A 105 -5.00 -1.73 6.34
C VAL A 105 -6.14 -0.86 6.88
N ASP A 106 -6.36 0.29 6.27
CA ASP A 106 -7.37 1.27 6.70
C ASP A 106 -8.76 0.89 6.17
N ARG A 107 -8.85 0.57 4.88
CA ARG A 107 -10.13 0.25 4.23
C ARG A 107 -9.92 -0.60 2.99
N ILE A 108 -10.81 -1.56 2.78
CA ILE A 108 -10.95 -2.29 1.51
C ILE A 108 -12.31 -1.97 0.92
N TRP A 109 -12.34 -1.67 -0.37
CA TRP A 109 -13.60 -1.54 -1.10
C TRP A 109 -13.47 -2.17 -2.48
N ARG A 110 -14.59 -2.64 -3.02
CA ARG A 110 -14.65 -3.07 -4.41
C ARG A 110 -14.91 -1.82 -5.26
N ASP A 111 -14.02 -1.54 -6.21
CA ASP A 111 -14.40 -0.66 -7.31
C ASP A 111 -15.37 -1.46 -8.17
N TYR A 112 -16.64 -1.05 -8.18
CA TYR A 112 -17.57 -1.45 -9.24
C TYR A 112 -17.44 -0.56 -10.48
N ARG A 113 -16.55 0.44 -10.43
CA ARG A 113 -16.07 1.12 -11.61
C ARG A 113 -15.20 0.13 -12.37
N PHE A 114 -15.85 -0.60 -13.27
CA PHE A 114 -15.19 -1.31 -14.35
C PHE A 114 -14.05 -0.43 -14.83
N ASN A 115 -12.85 -0.96 -14.73
CA ASN A 115 -11.71 -0.48 -15.46
C ASN A 115 -12.18 -0.27 -16.91
N LEU A 116 -12.25 1.01 -17.32
CA LEU A 116 -12.09 1.43 -18.71
C LEU A 116 -10.65 1.06 -19.12
N TRP A 117 -10.34 -0.22 -19.10
CA TRP A 117 -9.33 -0.80 -19.97
C TRP A 117 -10.13 -1.29 -21.17
N THR A 118 -10.60 -0.34 -21.96
CA THR A 118 -10.94 -0.61 -23.35
C THR A 118 -9.59 -0.66 -24.06
N GLU A 119 -8.96 -1.83 -24.10
CA GLU A 119 -8.02 -2.10 -25.18
C GLU A 119 -8.80 -2.03 -26.49
N ALA A 120 -8.14 -1.42 -27.49
CA ALA A 120 -8.67 -0.99 -28.77
C ALA A 120 -9.15 -2.13 -29.68
#